data_AF-A0A950WEU9-F1
#
_entry.id   AF-A0A950WEU9-F1
#
_cell.length_a   1.000
_cell.length_b   1.000
_cell.length_c   1.000
_cell.angle_alpha   90.00
_cell.angle_beta   90.00
_cell.angle_gamma   90.00
#
_symmetry.space_group_name_H-M   'P 1'
#
loop_
_entity.id
_entity.type
_entity.pdbx_description
1 polymer ?
#
loop_
_entity_poly.entity_id
_entity_poly.type
_entity_poly.pdbx_seq_one_letter_code
_entity_poly.pdbx_strand_id
1 'polypeptide(L)'
;METLAFNPGDMAARIAPRPLLLLHSAQDEVIAADGSMELFKRAGYHGDLHIIGGVDHFMFGEDDRRVEEIVRNWLTRYFPAD
;
A
#
# COMPACT_ATOMS: atom_id res chain seq x y z
N MET A 1 29.47 14.30 -2.67
CA MET A 1 28.96 13.01 -3.16
C MET A 1 27.47 13.22 -3.34
N GLU A 2 27.02 13.38 -4.58
CA GLU A 2 25.61 13.66 -4.88
C GLU A 2 24.86 12.34 -4.73
N THR A 3 24.17 12.16 -3.61
CA THR A 3 23.25 11.05 -3.45
C THR A 3 22.14 11.24 -4.48
N LEU A 4 21.90 10.24 -5.34
CA LEU A 4 20.67 10.21 -6.15
C LEU A 4 19.50 10.42 -5.18
N ALA A 5 18.86 11.58 -5.23
CA ALA A 5 17.80 11.94 -4.29
C ALA A 5 16.56 11.11 -4.63
N PHE A 6 16.43 9.94 -4.01
CA PHE A 6 15.29 9.07 -4.17
C PHE A 6 14.16 9.52 -3.24
N ASN A 7 12.98 9.77 -3.81
CA ASN A 7 11.76 10.06 -3.07
C ASN A 7 10.66 9.05 -3.45
N PRO A 8 10.24 8.17 -2.52
CA PRO A 8 9.15 7.21 -2.76
C PRO A 8 7.83 7.85 -3.21
N GLY A 9 7.50 9.03 -2.68
CA GLY A 9 6.27 9.75 -3.02
C GLY A 9 6.24 10.20 -4.48
N ASP A 10 7.38 10.63 -5.02
CA ASP A 10 7.49 10.99 -6.44
C ASP A 10 7.32 9.74 -7.34
N MET A 11 7.73 8.57 -6.87
CA MET A 11 7.49 7.31 -7.59
C MET A 11 6.03 6.87 -7.52
N ALA A 12 5.36 7.03 -6.37
CA ALA A 12 3.92 6.75 -6.24
C ALA A 12 3.08 7.62 -7.18
N ALA A 13 3.39 8.91 -7.28
CA ALA A 13 2.70 9.83 -8.20
C ALA A 13 2.82 9.40 -9.67
N ARG A 14 3.94 8.75 -10.06
CA ARG A 14 4.17 8.25 -11.42
C ARG A 14 3.42 6.97 -11.76
N ILE A 15 2.74 6.35 -10.80
CA ILE A 15 1.93 5.14 -11.06
C ILE A 15 0.62 5.52 -11.78
N ALA A 16 0.07 6.69 -11.47
CA ALA A 16 -1.13 7.22 -12.10
C ALA A 16 -1.03 7.22 -13.65
N PRO A 17 -2.14 6.94 -14.35
CA PRO A 17 -3.49 6.69 -13.85
C PRO A 17 -3.76 5.21 -13.48
N ARG A 18 -2.72 4.36 -13.40
CA ARG A 18 -2.91 2.94 -13.05
C ARG A 18 -3.28 2.82 -11.56
N PRO A 19 -4.10 1.82 -11.19
CA PRO A 19 -4.49 1.61 -9.80
C PRO A 19 -3.29 1.22 -8.94
N LEU A 20 -3.26 1.70 -7.69
CA LEU A 20 -2.25 1.38 -6.68
C LEU A 20 -2.92 0.95 -5.37
N LEU A 21 -2.57 -0.23 -4.85
CA LEU A 21 -2.93 -0.65 -3.49
C LEU A 21 -1.76 -0.39 -2.53
N LEU A 22 -2.03 0.32 -1.44
CA LEU A 22 -1.16 0.45 -0.28
C LEU A 22 -1.81 -0.29 0.89
N LEU A 23 -1.11 -1.26 1.46
CA LEU A 23 -1.58 -2.10 2.55
C LEU A 23 -0.60 -2.00 3.72
N HIS A 24 -1.06 -1.54 4.89
CA HIS A 24 -0.18 -1.21 6.02
C HIS A 24 -0.77 -1.68 7.35
N SER A 25 0.06 -2.15 8.28
CA SER A 25 -0.37 -2.47 9.64
C SER A 25 -0.46 -1.22 10.53
N ALA A 26 -1.53 -1.07 11.30
CA ALA A 26 -1.65 0.00 12.27
C ALA A 26 -0.65 -0.12 13.43
N GLN A 27 -0.10 -1.32 13.67
CA GLN A 27 0.86 -1.64 14.72
C GLN A 27 2.25 -1.96 14.15
N ASP A 28 2.58 -1.46 12.96
CA ASP A 28 3.87 -1.68 12.33
C ASP A 28 5.00 -1.01 13.13
N GLU A 29 5.80 -1.82 13.84
CA GLU A 29 6.96 -1.37 14.61
C GLU A 29 8.23 -1.19 13.76
N VAL A 30 8.23 -1.65 12.50
CA VAL A 30 9.38 -1.53 11.58
C VAL A 30 9.30 -0.22 10.81
N ILE A 31 8.13 0.12 10.26
CA ILE A 31 7.89 1.33 9.48
C ILE A 31 6.53 1.92 9.85
N ALA A 32 6.53 3.15 10.35
CA ALA A 32 5.29 3.84 10.72
C ALA A 32 4.33 4.02 9.52
N ALA A 33 3.02 3.88 9.78
CA ALA A 33 1.96 4.00 8.77
C ALA A 33 1.92 5.38 8.06
N ASP A 34 2.46 6.42 8.68
CA ASP A 34 2.61 7.76 8.09
C ASP A 34 3.32 7.75 6.73
N GLY A 35 4.25 6.81 6.53
CA GLY A 35 4.91 6.61 5.23
C GLY A 35 3.90 6.26 4.14
N SER A 36 3.05 5.26 4.36
CA SER A 36 2.00 4.86 3.43
C SER A 36 0.91 5.92 3.27
N MET A 37 0.61 6.69 4.31
CA MET A 37 -0.30 7.84 4.20
C MET A 37 0.26 8.93 3.28
N GLU A 38 1.56 9.22 3.32
CA GLU A 38 2.20 10.17 2.40
C GLU A 38 2.22 9.65 0.97
N LEU A 39 2.53 8.36 0.75
CA LEU A 39 2.44 7.74 -0.57
C LEU A 39 1.02 7.85 -1.14
N PHE A 40 0.00 7.60 -0.32
CA PHE A 40 -1.40 7.69 -0.72
C PHE A 40 -1.79 9.10 -1.15
N LYS A 41 -1.39 10.14 -0.39
CA LYS A 41 -1.60 11.54 -0.77
C LYS A 41 -1.01 11.86 -2.14
N ARG A 42 0.18 11.31 -2.45
CA ARG A 42 0.88 11.50 -3.73
C ARG A 42 0.27 10.71 -4.88
N ALA A 43 -0.30 9.53 -4.61
CA ALA A 43 -0.98 8.70 -5.61
C ALA A 43 -2.31 9.30 -6.11
N GLY A 44 -2.94 10.17 -5.32
CA GLY A 44 -4.19 10.83 -5.67
C GLY A 44 -5.36 9.85 -5.82
N TYR A 45 -6.30 10.15 -6.72
CA TYR A 45 -7.54 9.37 -6.91
C TYR A 45 -7.35 7.93 -7.43
N HIS A 46 -6.12 7.52 -7.75
CA HIS A 46 -5.80 6.18 -8.25
C HIS A 46 -5.23 5.25 -7.17
N GLY A 47 -4.94 5.77 -5.98
CA GLY A 47 -4.51 4.99 -4.85
C GLY A 47 -5.70 4.50 -4.02
N ASP A 48 -5.57 3.29 -3.46
CA ASP A 48 -6.37 2.77 -2.36
C ASP A 48 -5.42 2.52 -1.17
N LEU A 49 -5.76 2.98 0.04
CA LEU A 49 -4.99 2.75 1.26
C LEU A 49 -5.82 2.00 2.30
N HIS A 50 -5.30 0.86 2.75
CA HIS A 50 -5.85 0.08 3.86
C HIS A 50 -4.86 0.05 5.02
N ILE A 51 -5.28 0.58 6.18
CA ILE A 51 -4.56 0.47 7.45
C ILE A 51 -5.29 -0.53 8.34
N ILE A 52 -4.63 -1.63 8.70
CA ILE A 52 -5.26 -2.78 9.35
C ILE A 52 -4.79 -2.89 10.80
N GLY A 53 -5.74 -2.90 11.73
CA GLY A 53 -5.45 -3.15 13.14
C GLY A 53 -5.45 -4.64 13.50
N GLY A 54 -4.60 -4.99 14.47
CA GLY A 54 -4.48 -6.35 15.01
C GLY A 54 -3.63 -7.28 14.14
N VAL A 55 -2.79 -6.72 13.27
CA VAL A 55 -1.80 -7.44 12.46
C VAL A 55 -0.45 -6.77 12.59
N ASP A 56 0.66 -7.46 12.32
CA ASP A 56 2.01 -6.89 12.38
C ASP A 56 2.56 -6.46 11.00
N HIS A 57 3.83 -6.04 10.94
CA HIS A 57 4.51 -5.68 9.68
C HIS A 57 4.51 -6.84 8.66
N PHE A 58 4.54 -8.07 9.16
CA PHE A 58 4.57 -9.32 8.41
C PHE A 58 3.16 -9.93 8.25
N MET A 59 2.10 -9.11 8.22
CA MET A 59 0.68 -9.50 8.22
C MET A 59 0.27 -10.67 7.29
N PHE A 60 1.01 -10.93 6.19
CA PHE A 60 0.77 -12.08 5.32
C PHE A 60 1.16 -13.44 5.93
N GLY A 61 1.96 -13.44 7.00
CA GLY A 61 2.32 -14.64 7.76
C GLY A 61 1.34 -14.98 8.88
N GLU A 62 0.37 -14.11 9.18
CA GLU A 62 -0.53 -14.21 10.34
C GLU A 62 -1.89 -14.89 10.03
N ASP A 63 -2.11 -15.36 8.79
CA ASP A 63 -3.37 -15.99 8.34
C ASP A 63 -4.63 -15.14 8.59
N ASP A 64 -4.49 -13.81 8.57
CA ASP A 64 -5.61 -12.89 8.73
C ASP A 64 -6.41 -12.78 7.42
N ARG A 65 -7.62 -13.37 7.43
CA ARG A 65 -8.52 -13.36 6.28
C ARG A 65 -8.80 -11.96 5.72
N ARG A 66 -8.79 -10.91 6.54
CA ARG A 66 -9.07 -9.53 6.08
C ARG A 66 -7.98 -9.07 5.13
N VAL A 67 -6.72 -9.37 5.43
CA VAL A 67 -5.56 -9.06 4.58
C VAL A 67 -5.72 -9.74 3.22
N GLU A 68 -6.04 -11.03 3.20
CA GLU A 68 -6.25 -11.76 1.95
C GLU A 68 -7.42 -11.22 1.14
N GLU A 69 -8.57 -11.00 1.78
CA GLU A 69 -9.80 -10.57 1.11
C GLU A 69 -9.64 -9.17 0.50
N ILE A 70 -8.93 -8.26 1.16
CA ILE A 70 -8.61 -6.93 0.61
C ILE A 70 -7.82 -7.08 -0.69
N VAL A 71 -6.75 -7.88 -0.69
CA VAL A 71 -5.90 -8.08 -1.87
C VAL A 71 -6.68 -8.76 -2.99
N ARG A 72 -7.42 -9.83 -2.69
CA ARG A 72 -8.24 -10.56 -3.67
C ARG A 72 -9.27 -9.65 -4.32
N ASN A 73 -10.03 -8.90 -3.53
CA ASN A 73 -11.07 -8.00 -4.04
C ASN A 73 -10.46 -6.88 -4.90
N TRP A 74 -9.32 -6.33 -4.50
CA TRP A 74 -8.63 -5.31 -5.27
C TRP A 74 -8.14 -5.85 -6.62
N LEU A 75 -7.54 -7.05 -6.63
CA LEU A 75 -7.12 -7.73 -7.86
C LEU A 75 -8.30 -8.03 -8.77
N THR A 76 -9.41 -8.57 -8.26
CA THR A 76 -10.61 -8.83 -9.07
C THR A 76 -11.14 -7.55 -9.74
N ARG A 77 -11.07 -6.40 -9.06
CA ARG A 77 -11.55 -5.13 -9.58
C ARG A 77 -10.70 -4.58 -10.73
N TYR A 78 -9.37 -4.68 -10.62
CA TYR A 78 -8.45 -3.98 -11.50
C TYR A 78 -7.68 -4.90 -12.47
N PHE A 79 -7.64 -6.21 -12.19
CA PHE A 79 -6.98 -7.25 -12.98
C PHE A 79 -7.89 -8.50 -13.09
N PRO A 80 -9.11 -8.36 -13.64
CA PRO A 80 -9.98 -9.51 -13.85
C PRO A 80 -9.27 -10.54 -14.76
N ALA A 81 -9.39 -11.83 -14.43
CA ALA A 81 -8.99 -12.90 -15.32
C ALA A 81 -10.09 -13.09 -16.38
N ASP A 82 -9.69 -13.11 -17.64
CA ASP A 82 -10.55 -13.49 -18.77
C ASP A 82 -10.86 -15.00 -18.77
#